data_AF-N8XKF3-F1
#
_entry.id   AF-N8XKF3-F1
#
_cell.length_a   1.000
_cell.length_b   1.000
_cell.length_c   1.000
_cell.angle_alpha   90.00
_cell.angle_beta   90.00
_cell.angle_gamma   90.00
#
_symmetry.space_group_name_H-M   'P 1'
#
loop_
_entity.id
_entity.type
_entity.pdbx_description
1 polymer ?
#
loop_
_entity_poly.entity_id
_entity_poly.type
_entity_poly.pdbx_seq_one_letter_code
_entity_poly.pdbx_strand_id
1 'polypeptide(L)'
;MVGWTGVAHTIFAPFGCFSINLAAISAAVSLDDQVHPDPSKRYIAGISCGLFYILMGLFAATLVSLLMSFPQIFIVALAGIALFATISHNIAVAFSNVEEREAALLTFLCSASGVQFWGIGSAFWGLLLGIFVLMLFRFKAKNKP
;
A
#
# COMPACT_ATOMS: atom_id res chain seq x y z
N MET A 1 -10.79 -2.79 12.32
CA MET A 1 -9.80 -3.39 11.39
C MET A 1 -8.49 -3.74 12.09
N VAL A 2 -7.83 -2.82 12.81
CA VAL A 2 -6.57 -3.08 13.54
C VAL A 2 -6.66 -4.26 14.53
N GLY A 3 -7.79 -4.43 15.22
CA GLY A 3 -8.00 -5.58 16.11
C GLY A 3 -8.06 -6.92 15.39
N TRP A 4 -8.59 -6.97 14.17
CA TRP A 4 -8.69 -8.21 13.38
C TRP A 4 -7.32 -8.69 12.89
N THR A 5 -6.47 -7.77 12.42
CA THR A 5 -5.09 -8.08 12.04
C THR A 5 -4.26 -8.53 13.24
N GLY A 6 -4.48 -7.95 14.42
CA GLY A 6 -3.82 -8.36 15.66
C GLY A 6 -4.24 -9.75 16.15
N VAL A 7 -5.55 -10.05 16.12
CA VAL A 7 -6.06 -11.39 16.46
C VAL A 7 -5.54 -12.44 15.47
N ALA A 8 -5.59 -12.15 14.17
CA ALA A 8 -5.03 -13.03 13.15
C ALA A 8 -3.54 -13.28 13.40
N HIS A 9 -2.77 -12.22 13.69
CA HIS A 9 -1.35 -12.34 13.99
C HIS A 9 -1.10 -13.27 15.17
N THR A 10 -1.83 -13.10 16.28
CA THR A 10 -1.70 -13.97 17.47
C THR A 10 -2.00 -15.44 17.15
N ILE A 11 -3.00 -15.71 16.31
CA ILE A 11 -3.38 -17.07 15.91
C ILE A 11 -2.31 -17.70 15.00
N PHE A 12 -1.75 -16.93 14.06
CA PHE A 12 -0.79 -17.42 13.07
C PHE A 12 0.68 -17.31 13.49
N ALA A 13 0.98 -16.60 14.58
CA ALA A 13 2.32 -16.49 15.18
C ALA A 13 3.01 -17.85 15.40
N PRO A 14 2.38 -18.89 15.99
CA PRO A 14 3.03 -20.20 16.17
C PRO A 14 3.31 -20.93 14.84
N PHE A 15 2.65 -20.54 13.74
CA PHE A 15 2.86 -21.10 12.41
C PHE A 15 3.96 -20.38 11.62
N GLY A 16 4.73 -19.50 12.26
CA GLY A 16 5.80 -18.73 11.62
C GLY A 16 5.32 -17.48 10.88
N CYS A 17 4.04 -17.10 11.00
CA CYS A 17 3.52 -15.86 10.43
C CYS A 17 3.74 -14.70 11.42
N PHE A 18 4.97 -14.16 11.44
CA PHE A 18 5.39 -13.14 12.40
C PHE A 18 4.98 -11.70 12.00
N SER A 19 4.32 -11.51 10.86
CA SER A 19 3.91 -10.19 10.40
C SER A 19 2.72 -10.26 9.46
N ILE A 20 1.51 -10.10 10.01
CA ILE A 20 0.30 -9.83 9.23
C ILE A 20 0.10 -8.32 9.15
N ASN A 21 0.12 -7.78 7.92
CA ASN A 21 -0.16 -6.38 7.64
C ASN A 21 -1.32 -6.27 6.63
N LEU A 22 -1.84 -5.06 6.49
CA LEU A 22 -2.85 -4.79 5.48
C LEU A 22 -2.15 -4.64 4.12
N ALA A 23 -2.52 -5.48 3.16
CA ALA A 23 -2.06 -5.37 1.78
C ALA A 23 -2.71 -4.15 1.10
N ALA A 24 -2.21 -2.95 1.42
CA ALA A 24 -2.78 -1.68 0.97
C ALA A 24 -2.87 -1.58 -0.56
N ILE A 25 -1.88 -2.13 -1.26
CA ILE A 25 -1.84 -2.19 -2.73
C ILE A 25 -2.97 -3.06 -3.29
N SER A 26 -3.09 -4.30 -2.80
CA SER A 26 -4.15 -5.22 -3.24
C SER A 26 -5.53 -4.69 -2.87
N ALA A 27 -5.67 -4.03 -1.72
CA ALA A 27 -6.90 -3.38 -1.30
C ALA A 27 -7.26 -2.19 -2.20
N ALA A 28 -6.31 -1.32 -2.54
CA ALA A 28 -6.53 -0.19 -3.43
C ALA A 28 -7.03 -0.65 -4.81
N VAL A 29 -6.38 -1.65 -5.40
CA VAL A 29 -6.80 -2.22 -6.69
C VAL A 29 -8.17 -2.90 -6.60
N SER A 30 -8.45 -3.62 -5.52
CA SER A 30 -9.73 -4.34 -5.34
C SER A 30 -10.91 -3.42 -5.04
N LEU A 31 -10.65 -2.21 -4.55
CA LEU A 31 -11.66 -1.20 -4.23
C LEU A 31 -11.84 -0.16 -5.35
N ASP A 32 -11.09 -0.28 -6.43
CA ASP A 32 -11.14 0.64 -7.55
C ASP A 32 -12.52 0.63 -8.24
N ASP A 33 -12.90 1.77 -8.82
CA ASP A 33 -14.18 1.94 -9.49
C ASP A 33 -14.34 1.05 -10.74
N GLN A 34 -13.24 0.59 -11.32
CA GLN A 34 -13.21 -0.33 -12.46
C GLN A 34 -13.64 -1.76 -12.09
N VAL A 35 -13.59 -2.14 -10.80
CA VAL A 35 -13.86 -3.52 -10.35
C VAL A 35 -15.34 -3.86 -10.43
N HIS A 36 -16.19 -2.96 -9.93
CA HIS A 36 -17.64 -3.09 -10.01
C HIS A 36 -18.31 -1.72 -9.77
N PRO A 37 -19.32 -1.34 -10.58
CA PRO A 37 -20.02 -0.06 -10.43
C PRO A 37 -20.78 0.05 -9.10
N ASP A 38 -21.25 -1.08 -8.56
CA ASP A 38 -21.82 -1.15 -7.20
C ASP A 38 -20.70 -1.36 -6.15
N PRO A 39 -20.44 -0.38 -5.25
CA PRO A 39 -19.41 -0.47 -4.23
C PRO A 39 -19.68 -1.57 -3.19
N SER A 40 -20.94 -1.98 -3.00
CA SER A 40 -21.30 -3.03 -2.05
C SER A 40 -20.84 -4.43 -2.50
N LYS A 41 -20.51 -4.61 -3.78
CA LYS A 41 -20.08 -5.89 -4.36
C LYS A 41 -18.58 -6.02 -4.57
N ARG A 42 -17.81 -4.96 -4.31
CA ARG A 42 -16.34 -4.96 -4.49
C ARG A 42 -15.61 -5.94 -3.57
N TYR A 43 -16.25 -6.42 -2.50
CA TYR A 43 -15.69 -7.45 -1.62
C TYR A 43 -15.34 -8.76 -2.35
N ILE A 44 -16.02 -9.06 -3.46
CA ILE A 44 -15.78 -10.26 -4.27
C ILE A 44 -14.35 -10.27 -4.83
N ALA A 45 -13.82 -9.11 -5.22
CA ALA A 45 -12.43 -8.99 -5.67
C ALA A 45 -11.43 -9.33 -4.56
N GLY A 46 -11.72 -8.89 -3.33
CA GLY A 46 -10.93 -9.24 -2.15
C GLY A 46 -10.96 -10.73 -1.84
N ILE A 47 -12.12 -11.39 -1.92
CA ILE A 47 -12.25 -12.83 -1.69
C ILE A 47 -11.47 -13.63 -2.75
N SER A 48 -11.62 -13.28 -4.02
CA SER A 48 -10.88 -13.92 -5.11
C SER A 48 -9.37 -13.76 -4.93
N CYS A 49 -8.90 -12.55 -4.59
CA CYS A 49 -7.49 -12.30 -4.30
C CYS A 49 -6.97 -13.18 -3.16
N GLY A 50 -7.72 -13.29 -2.07
CA GLY A 50 -7.38 -14.17 -0.94
C GLY A 50 -7.30 -15.65 -1.34
N LEU A 51 -8.26 -16.15 -2.12
CA LEU A 51 -8.26 -17.53 -2.61
C LEU A 51 -7.02 -17.82 -3.47
N PHE A 52 -6.70 -16.92 -4.40
CA PHE A 52 -5.50 -17.06 -5.23
C PHE A 52 -4.23 -17.00 -4.39
N TYR A 53 -4.15 -16.16 -3.36
CA TYR A 53 -2.99 -16.13 -2.46
C TYR A 53 -2.82 -17.40 -1.64
N ILE A 54 -3.91 -18.05 -1.20
CA ILE A 54 -3.82 -19.36 -0.53
C ILE A 54 -3.28 -20.41 -1.50
N LEU A 55 -3.79 -20.44 -2.74
CA LEU A 55 -3.35 -21.38 -3.75
C LEU A 55 -1.87 -21.14 -4.13
N MET A 56 -1.47 -19.88 -4.28
CA MET A 56 -0.07 -19.50 -4.51
C MET A 56 0.82 -19.88 -3.32
N GLY A 57 0.33 -19.72 -2.09
CA GLY A 57 0.99 -20.13 -0.86
C GLY A 57 1.24 -21.63 -0.78
N LEU A 58 0.28 -22.46 -1.20
CA LEU A 58 0.43 -23.92 -1.28
C LEU A 58 1.55 -24.33 -2.26
N PHE A 59 1.68 -23.61 -3.38
CA PHE A 59 2.73 -23.83 -4.38
C PHE A 59 3.94 -22.90 -4.20
N ALA A 60 4.08 -22.22 -3.05
CA ALA A 60 5.11 -21.20 -2.88
C ALA A 60 6.52 -21.79 -3.00
N ALA A 61 6.76 -22.99 -2.44
CA ALA A 61 8.06 -23.64 -2.51
C ALA A 61 8.47 -23.96 -3.96
N THR A 62 7.54 -24.45 -4.79
CA THR A 62 7.83 -24.77 -6.20
C THR A 62 8.04 -23.50 -7.01
N LEU A 63 7.24 -22.46 -6.77
CA LEU A 63 7.37 -21.16 -7.43
C LEU A 63 8.65 -20.42 -7.06
N VAL A 64 9.04 -20.42 -5.78
CA VAL A 64 10.31 -19.84 -5.33
C VAL A 64 11.49 -20.59 -5.93
N SER A 65 11.44 -21.93 -5.95
CA SER A 65 12.50 -22.74 -6.59
C SER A 65 12.64 -22.42 -8.08
N LEU A 66 11.51 -22.31 -8.80
CA LEU A 66 11.50 -21.91 -10.21
C LEU A 66 12.04 -20.49 -10.42
N LEU A 67 11.60 -19.52 -9.60
CA LEU A 67 12.10 -18.15 -9.67
C LEU A 67 13.60 -18.06 -9.41
N MET A 68 14.12 -18.83 -8.45
CA MET A 68 15.56 -18.90 -8.15
C MET A 68 16.39 -19.55 -9.27
N SER A 69 15.75 -20.21 -10.25
CA SER A 69 16.42 -20.67 -11.47
C SER A 69 16.67 -19.54 -12.48
N PHE A 70 16.01 -18.39 -12.33
CA PHE A 70 16.23 -17.22 -13.19
C PHE A 70 17.29 -16.29 -12.61
N PRO A 71 17.98 -15.48 -13.45
CA PRO A 71 18.89 -14.45 -12.97
C PRO A 71 18.18 -13.45 -12.05
N GLN A 72 18.83 -13.07 -10.95
CA GLN A 72 18.27 -12.14 -9.96
C GLN A 72 17.80 -10.81 -10.57
N ILE A 73 18.49 -10.32 -11.61
CA ILE A 73 18.11 -9.09 -12.32
C ILE A 73 16.72 -9.19 -12.98
N PHE A 74 16.33 -10.38 -13.46
CA PHE A 74 15.04 -10.62 -14.10
C PHE A 74 13.90 -10.56 -13.07
N ILE A 75 14.11 -11.15 -11.89
CA ILE A 75 13.15 -11.14 -10.79
C ILE A 75 12.89 -9.70 -10.33
N VAL A 76 13.96 -8.92 -10.12
CA VAL A 76 13.85 -7.52 -9.68
C VAL A 76 13.18 -6.65 -10.75
N ALA A 77 13.53 -6.84 -12.02
CA ALA A 77 12.91 -6.10 -13.13
C ALA A 77 11.41 -6.40 -13.24
N LEU A 78 11.01 -7.67 -13.17
CA LEU A 78 9.61 -8.07 -13.23
C LEU A 78 8.81 -7.55 -12.03
N ALA A 79 9.38 -7.62 -10.82
CA ALA A 79 8.77 -7.04 -9.62
C ALA A 79 8.60 -5.51 -9.75
N GLY A 80 9.60 -4.81 -10.27
CA GLY A 80 9.53 -3.37 -10.53
C GLY A 80 8.44 -3.00 -11.54
N ILE A 81 8.35 -3.74 -12.64
CA ILE A 81 7.31 -3.55 -13.67
C ILE A 81 5.91 -3.76 -13.09
N ALA A 82 5.73 -4.80 -12.28
CA ALA A 82 4.46 -5.07 -11.61
C ALA A 82 4.04 -3.93 -10.66
N LEU A 83 5.01 -3.32 -9.97
CA LEU A 83 4.76 -2.21 -9.04
C LEU A 83 4.45 -0.88 -9.75
N PHE A 84 4.96 -0.65 -10.97
CA PHE A 84 4.73 0.61 -11.70
C PHE A 84 3.26 0.93 -11.90
N ALA A 85 2.44 -0.07 -12.25
CA ALA A 85 1.00 0.11 -12.45
C ALA A 85 0.33 0.65 -11.18
N THR A 86 0.64 0.06 -10.02
CA THR A 86 0.04 0.48 -8.76
C THR A 86 0.59 1.83 -8.29
N ILE A 87 1.89 2.10 -8.45
CA ILE A 87 2.48 3.40 -8.09
C ILE A 87 1.84 4.51 -8.90
N SER A 88 1.71 4.34 -10.22
CA SER A 88 1.09 5.32 -11.11
C SER A 88 -0.36 5.62 -10.69
N HIS A 89 -1.14 4.59 -10.39
CA HIS A 89 -2.52 4.75 -9.94
C HIS A 89 -2.62 5.48 -8.59
N ASN A 90 -1.84 5.08 -7.58
CA ASN A 90 -1.88 5.72 -6.26
C ASN A 90 -1.42 7.19 -6.31
N ILE A 91 -0.43 7.50 -7.13
CA ILE A 91 0.00 8.89 -7.37
C ILE A 91 -1.14 9.68 -7.99
N ALA A 92 -1.81 9.16 -9.02
CA ALA A 92 -2.95 9.84 -9.64
C ALA A 92 -4.08 10.13 -8.65
N VAL A 93 -4.40 9.17 -7.78
CA VAL A 93 -5.41 9.34 -6.72
C VAL A 93 -4.94 10.37 -5.68
N ALA A 94 -3.70 10.30 -5.22
CA ALA A 94 -3.14 11.22 -4.21
C ALA A 94 -3.08 12.69 -4.69
N PHE A 95 -2.86 12.92 -5.99
CA PHE A 95 -2.83 14.26 -6.59
C PHE A 95 -4.15 14.69 -7.25
N SER A 96 -5.23 13.93 -7.06
CA SER A 96 -6.54 14.22 -7.67
C SER A 96 -7.10 15.57 -7.21
N ASN A 97 -7.05 15.86 -5.92
CA ASN A 97 -7.54 17.11 -5.34
C ASN A 97 -6.50 18.23 -5.38
N VAL A 98 -6.79 19.31 -6.12
CA VAL A 98 -5.88 20.45 -6.33
C VAL A 98 -5.48 21.13 -5.02
N GLU A 99 -6.39 21.23 -4.04
CA GLU A 99 -6.13 21.90 -2.76
C GLU A 99 -5.16 21.13 -1.86
N GLU A 100 -5.01 19.82 -2.08
CA GLU A 100 -4.22 18.92 -1.25
C GLU A 100 -2.88 18.52 -1.89
N ARG A 101 -2.63 18.94 -3.14
CA ARG A 101 -1.45 18.53 -3.92
C ARG A 101 -0.13 18.88 -3.25
N GLU A 102 -0.03 20.06 -2.65
CA GLU A 102 1.21 20.49 -1.99
C GLU A 102 1.52 19.59 -0.78
N ALA A 103 0.51 19.24 0.01
CA ALA A 103 0.64 18.32 1.13
C ALA A 103 0.99 16.90 0.64
N ALA A 104 0.36 16.41 -0.42
CA ALA A 104 0.65 15.11 -1.02
C ALA A 104 2.08 15.04 -1.60
N LEU A 105 2.56 16.11 -2.25
CA LEU A 105 3.92 16.20 -2.80
C LEU A 105 4.96 16.13 -1.69
N LEU A 106 4.77 16.92 -0.63
CA LEU A 106 5.69 16.93 0.51
C LEU A 106 5.70 15.59 1.25
N THR A 107 4.53 14.96 1.42
CA THR A 107 4.42 13.61 1.99
C THR A 107 5.22 12.60 1.17
N PHE A 108 5.04 12.63 -0.16
CA PHE A 108 5.69 11.71 -1.08
C PHE A 108 7.21 11.90 -1.09
N LEU A 109 7.68 13.14 -1.26
CA LEU A 109 9.11 13.47 -1.29
C LEU A 109 9.81 13.14 0.04
N CYS A 110 9.17 13.46 1.17
CA CYS A 110 9.72 13.13 2.48
C CYS A 110 9.75 11.61 2.71
N SER A 111 8.71 10.89 2.30
CA SER A 111 8.69 9.42 2.39
C SER A 111 9.76 8.78 1.49
N ALA A 112 9.98 9.31 0.29
CA ALA A 112 10.98 8.83 -0.66
C ALA A 112 12.43 9.21 -0.28
N SER A 113 12.62 10.21 0.58
CA SER A 113 13.95 10.70 0.98
C SER A 113 14.79 9.67 1.75
N GLY A 114 14.16 8.64 2.33
CA GLY A 114 14.85 7.65 3.16
C GLY A 114 15.35 8.17 4.50
N VAL A 115 15.00 9.41 4.89
CA VAL A 115 15.40 10.00 6.17
C VAL A 115 14.78 9.22 7.33
N GLN A 116 15.62 8.71 8.22
CA GLN A 116 15.20 7.99 9.41
C GLN A 116 15.57 8.80 10.64
N PHE A 117 14.56 9.18 11.42
CA PHE A 117 14.76 9.77 12.74
C PHE A 117 14.35 8.77 13.81
N TRP A 118 15.22 8.57 14.81
CA TRP A 118 14.94 7.77 16.01
C TRP A 118 14.59 6.31 15.70
N GLY A 119 15.14 5.76 14.62
CA GLY A 119 14.83 4.39 14.17
C GLY A 119 13.44 4.24 13.51
N ILE A 120 12.70 5.34 13.32
CA ILE A 120 11.41 5.34 12.62
C ILE A 120 11.64 5.71 11.15
N GLY A 121 11.05 4.91 10.25
CA GLY A 121 11.16 5.08 8.80
C GLY A 121 10.61 6.41 8.28
N SER A 122 11.13 6.84 7.13
CA SER A 122 10.76 8.11 6.45
C SER A 122 9.27 8.23 6.16
N ALA A 123 8.57 7.13 5.89
CA ALA A 123 7.14 7.12 5.59
C ALA A 123 6.27 7.70 6.72
N PHE A 124 6.65 7.47 7.98
CA PHE A 124 5.93 8.01 9.14
C PHE A 124 6.10 9.54 9.24
N TRP A 125 7.34 10.01 9.12
CA TRP A 125 7.67 11.44 9.17
C TRP A 125 7.10 12.20 7.98
N GLY A 126 7.12 11.59 6.80
CA GLY A 126 6.48 12.13 5.61
C GLY A 126 4.98 12.29 5.78
N LEU A 127 4.29 11.29 6.35
CA LEU A 127 2.87 11.38 6.65
C LEU A 127 2.55 12.49 7.66
N LEU A 128 3.32 12.58 8.76
CA LEU A 128 3.15 13.64 9.76
C LEU A 128 3.32 15.04 9.14
N LEU A 129 4.37 15.22 8.33
CA LEU A 129 4.63 16.47 7.64
C LEU A 129 3.51 16.81 6.65
N GLY A 130 3.04 15.83 5.89
CA GLY A 130 1.88 15.94 5.01
C GLY A 130 0.62 16.43 5.71
N ILE A 131 0.26 15.75 6.81
CA ILE A 131 -0.90 16.10 7.62
C ILE A 131 -0.77 17.51 8.21
N PHE A 132 0.42 17.88 8.68
CA PHE A 132 0.69 19.21 9.20
C PHE A 132 0.49 20.30 8.13
N VAL A 133 1.04 20.09 6.93
CA VAL A 133 0.87 21.02 5.81
C VAL A 133 -0.59 21.10 5.34
N LEU A 134 -1.27 19.96 5.25
CA LEU A 134 -2.68 19.89 4.90
C LEU A 134 -3.53 20.69 5.90
N MET A 135 -3.27 20.57 7.20
CA MET A 135 -3.97 21.34 8.22
C MET A 135 -3.72 22.83 8.08
N LEU A 136 -2.48 23.27 7.85
CA LEU A 136 -2.16 24.69 7.66
C LEU A 136 -2.88 25.28 6.45
N PHE A 137 -2.89 24.59 5.31
CA PHE A 137 -3.59 25.07 4.12
C PHE A 137 -5.10 25.10 4.29
N ARG A 138 -5.69 24.08 4.93
CA ARG A 138 -7.12 24.08 5.24
C ARG A 138 -7.51 25.20 6.22
N PHE A 139 -6.65 25.50 7.21
CA PHE A 139 -6.87 26.62 8.12
C PHE A 139 -6.80 27.97 7.41
N LYS A 140 -5.85 28.13 6.48
CA LYS A 140 -5.69 29.37 5.68
C LYS A 140 -6.84 29.57 4.68
N ALA A 141 -7.35 28.50 4.08
CA ALA A 141 -8.50 28.55 3.18
C ALA A 141 -9.79 28.95 3.93
N LYS A 142 -9.97 28.47 5.17
CA LYS A 142 -11.12 28.81 6.02
C LYS A 142 -11.11 30.26 6.53
N ASN A 143 -9.92 30.88 6.62
CA ASN A 143 -9.73 32.26 7.07
C ASN A 143 -9.65 33.28 5.92
N LYS A 144 -9.99 32.91 4.68
CA LYS A 144 -10.25 33.92 3.64
C LYS A 144 -11.59 34.61 3.94
N PRO A 145 -11.64 35.95 4.06
CA PRO A 145 -12.89 36.69 4.24
C PRO A 145 -13.81 36.55 3.02
#